data_AF-A0A8C8SJD3-F1
#
_entry.id   AF-A0A8C8SJD3-F1
#
_cell.length_a   1.000
_cell.length_b   1.000
_cell.length_c   1.000
_cell.angle_alpha   90.00
_cell.angle_beta   90.00
_cell.angle_gamma   90.00
#
_symmetry.space_group_name_H-M   'P 1'
#
loop_
_entity.id
_entity.type
_entity.pdbx_description
1 polymer ?
#
loop_
_entity_poly.entity_id
_entity_poly.type
_entity_poly.pdbx_seq_one_letter_code
_entity_poly.pdbx_strand_id
1 'polypeptide(L)'
;LIQCLYGIAHNWLAKSGYTNLTGIDYSPSAIQLSQNIIEREGLSNIKLQVNFLTPSTELSGFQICIDKGTFDAISLNPDNAAEKRKQYVKSLCTVLKMEGFFLITSLL
;
A
#
# COMPACT_ATOMS: atom_id res chain seq x y z
N LEU A 1 3.16 -1.78 -1.44
CA LEU A 1 2.99 -0.32 -1.56
C LEU A 1 1.73 0.07 -0.82
N ILE A 2 1.80 1.01 0.11
CA ILE A 2 0.70 1.42 1.00
C ILE A 2 -0.19 2.49 0.34
N GLN A 3 0.25 3.08 -0.79
CA GLN A 3 -0.57 3.92 -1.66
C GLN A 3 -0.44 3.57 -3.15
N CYS A 4 -1.49 3.03 -3.75
CA CYS A 4 -1.53 2.63 -5.15
C CYS A 4 -1.90 3.81 -6.06
N LEU A 5 -1.05 4.83 -6.15
CA LEU A 5 -1.28 5.93 -7.08
C LEU A 5 -1.14 5.42 -8.52
N TYR A 6 -2.27 5.30 -9.23
CA TYR A 6 -2.37 5.04 -10.67
C TYR A 6 -1.65 3.77 -11.19
N GLY A 7 -1.34 2.78 -10.33
CA GLY A 7 -0.71 1.52 -10.75
C GLY A 7 0.74 1.61 -11.27
N ILE A 8 1.31 2.80 -11.45
CA ILE A 8 2.59 3.02 -12.15
C ILE A 8 3.78 2.40 -11.40
N ALA A 9 3.85 2.62 -10.08
CA ALA A 9 4.94 2.09 -9.26
C ALA A 9 4.95 0.55 -9.23
N HIS A 10 3.77 -0.08 -9.23
CA HIS A 10 3.65 -1.54 -9.27
C HIS A 10 4.12 -2.13 -10.59
N ASN A 11 3.78 -1.47 -11.71
CA ASN A 11 4.24 -1.89 -13.02
C ASN A 11 5.77 -1.89 -13.10
N TRP A 12 6.41 -0.82 -12.60
CA TRP A 12 7.87 -0.72 -12.62
C TRP A 12 8.55 -1.78 -11.73
N LEU A 13 8.01 -2.02 -10.53
CA LEU A 13 8.52 -3.07 -9.64
C LEU A 13 8.31 -4.47 -10.25
N ALA A 14 7.15 -4.75 -10.84
CA ALA A 14 6.88 -6.03 -11.47
C ALA A 14 7.85 -6.28 -12.65
N LYS A 15 8.04 -5.28 -13.51
CA LYS A 15 9.01 -5.33 -14.63
C LYS A 15 10.46 -5.43 -14.15
N SER A 16 10.76 -5.01 -12.92
CA SER A 16 12.07 -5.16 -12.28
C SER A 16 12.28 -6.51 -11.59
N GLY A 17 11.34 -7.45 -11.71
CA GLY A 17 11.46 -8.82 -11.20
C GLY A 17 10.87 -9.06 -9.80
N TYR A 18 10.18 -8.08 -9.21
CA TYR A 18 9.50 -8.28 -7.93
C TYR A 18 8.19 -9.06 -8.12
N THR A 19 8.01 -10.13 -7.36
CA THR A 19 6.91 -11.10 -7.59
C THR A 19 5.77 -11.02 -6.57
N ASN A 20 6.06 -10.68 -5.30
CA ASN A 20 5.04 -10.53 -4.25
C ASN A 20 4.68 -9.04 -4.06
N LEU A 21 3.88 -8.50 -4.96
CA LEU A 21 3.49 -7.09 -4.96
C LEU A 21 2.04 -6.92 -4.53
N THR A 22 1.83 -6.09 -3.52
CA THR A 22 0.47 -5.64 -3.13
C THR A 22 0.38 -4.13 -3.18
N GLY A 23 -0.61 -3.63 -3.90
CA GLY A 23 -1.02 -2.23 -3.91
C GLY A 23 -2.23 -2.01 -3.03
N ILE A 24 -2.17 -0.96 -2.21
CA ILE A 24 -3.23 -0.61 -1.28
C ILE A 24 -3.60 0.84 -1.49
N ASP A 25 -4.89 1.14 -1.53
CA ASP A 25 -5.41 2.49 -1.56
C ASP A 25 -6.75 2.52 -0.80
N TYR A 26 -7.08 3.65 -0.18
CA TYR A 26 -8.38 3.80 0.46
C TYR A 26 -9.47 4.13 -0.56
N SER A 27 -9.09 4.67 -1.71
CA SER A 27 -10.00 5.08 -2.79
C SER A 27 -10.35 3.90 -3.70
N PRO A 28 -11.63 3.47 -3.76
CA PRO A 28 -12.05 2.40 -4.66
C PRO A 28 -11.79 2.71 -6.14
N SER A 29 -11.89 3.99 -6.54
CA SER A 29 -11.61 4.40 -7.91
C SER A 29 -10.12 4.29 -8.27
N ALA A 30 -9.22 4.53 -7.32
CA ALA A 30 -7.78 4.31 -7.51
C ALA A 30 -7.45 2.82 -7.65
N ILE A 31 -8.12 1.97 -6.87
CA ILE A 31 -8.03 0.51 -7.00
C ILE A 31 -8.53 0.04 -8.36
N GLN A 32 -9.73 0.48 -8.78
CA GLN A 32 -10.30 0.11 -10.08
C GLN A 32 -9.40 0.54 -11.24
N LEU A 33 -8.87 1.76 -11.19
CA LEU A 33 -7.94 2.24 -12.21
C LEU A 33 -6.65 1.40 -12.25
N SER A 34 -6.13 1.03 -11.08
CA SER A 34 -4.95 0.18 -10.98
C SER A 34 -5.22 -1.23 -11.51
N GLN A 35 -6.41 -1.80 -11.27
CA GLN A 35 -6.84 -3.08 -11.85
C GLN A 35 -6.82 -3.02 -13.38
N ASN A 36 -7.44 -2.00 -13.98
CA ASN A 36 -7.46 -1.82 -15.43
C ASN A 36 -6.06 -1.74 -16.05
N ILE A 37 -5.12 -1.07 -15.37
CA ILE A 37 -3.73 -0.96 -15.83
C ILE A 37 -3.01 -2.31 -15.71
N ILE A 38 -3.18 -3.01 -14.59
CA ILE A 38 -2.59 -4.34 -14.37
C ILE A 38 -3.05 -5.33 -15.43
N GLU A 39 -4.36 -5.35 -15.74
CA GLU A 39 -4.95 -6.20 -16.77
C GLU A 39 -4.41 -5.86 -18.15
N ARG A 40 -4.40 -4.57 -18.52
CA ARG A 40 -3.90 -4.10 -19.81
C ARG A 40 -2.42 -4.45 -20.03
N GLU A 41 -1.61 -4.40 -18.98
CA GLU A 41 -0.18 -4.69 -19.04
C GLU A 41 0.16 -6.18 -18.83
N GLY A 42 -0.84 -7.03 -18.59
CA GLY A 42 -0.66 -8.48 -18.40
C GLY A 42 0.06 -8.87 -17.10
N LEU A 43 -0.05 -8.07 -16.04
CA LEU A 43 0.69 -8.25 -14.79
C LEU A 43 -0.10 -9.10 -13.78
N SER A 44 -0.07 -10.42 -13.91
CA SER A 44 -0.88 -11.31 -13.04
C SER A 44 -0.41 -11.41 -11.58
N ASN A 45 0.75 -10.86 -11.23
CA ASN A 45 1.40 -11.03 -9.93
C ASN A 45 1.17 -9.89 -8.93
N ILE A 46 0.34 -8.90 -9.26
CA ILE A 46 0.04 -7.77 -8.38
C ILE A 46 -1.34 -7.97 -7.74
N LYS A 47 -1.37 -7.99 -6.40
CA LYS A 47 -2.60 -7.99 -5.61
C LYS A 47 -3.02 -6.55 -5.29
N LEU A 48 -4.32 -6.30 -5.22
CA LEU A 48 -4.86 -5.00 -4.82
C LEU A 48 -5.81 -5.16 -3.63
N GLN A 49 -5.72 -4.24 -2.67
CA GLN A 49 -6.60 -4.20 -1.50
C GLN A 49 -7.08 -2.79 -1.20
N VAL A 50 -8.28 -2.70 -0.64
CA VAL A 50 -8.82 -1.45 -0.12
C VAL A 50 -8.46 -1.35 1.37
N ASN A 51 -8.00 -0.16 1.78
CA ASN A 51 -7.75 0.22 3.17
C ASN A 51 -6.60 -0.50 3.90
N PHE A 52 -5.58 0.27 4.30
CA PHE A 52 -4.43 -0.23 5.07
C PHE A 52 -4.65 -0.27 6.59
N LEU A 53 -5.65 0.43 7.13
CA LEU A 53 -5.88 0.49 8.58
C LEU A 53 -6.39 -0.84 9.16
N THR A 54 -6.97 -1.69 8.33
CA THR A 54 -7.47 -3.02 8.69
C THR A 54 -7.06 -4.03 7.61
N PRO A 55 -5.76 -4.36 7.52
CA PRO A 55 -5.27 -5.25 6.47
C PRO A 55 -5.85 -6.65 6.64
N SER A 56 -6.00 -7.38 5.53
CA SER A 56 -6.30 -8.81 5.59
C SER A 56 -5.26 -9.54 6.43
N THR A 57 -5.67 -10.56 7.20
CA THR A 57 -4.76 -11.42 7.98
C THR A 57 -3.75 -12.15 7.11
N GLU A 58 -4.03 -12.30 5.81
CA GLU A 58 -3.13 -12.89 4.83
C GLU A 58 -2.04 -11.91 4.35
N LEU A 59 -2.21 -10.61 4.63
CA LEU A 59 -1.25 -9.59 4.24
C LEU A 59 -0.10 -9.54 5.27
N SER A 60 0.94 -10.34 5.05
CA SER A 60 2.13 -10.34 5.91
C SER A 60 3.39 -10.78 5.14
N GLY A 61 4.55 -10.64 5.79
CA GLY A 61 5.81 -11.15 5.28
C GLY A 61 6.50 -10.25 4.25
N PHE A 62 6.12 -8.97 4.15
CA PHE A 62 6.75 -8.04 3.21
C PHE A 62 8.13 -7.61 3.72
N GLN A 63 9.15 -7.72 2.87
CA GLN A 63 10.49 -7.19 3.15
C GLN A 63 10.52 -5.66 3.08
N ILE A 64 9.67 -5.07 2.24
CA ILE A 64 9.65 -3.64 1.97
C ILE A 64 8.21 -3.15 2.00
N CYS A 65 7.94 -2.17 2.86
CA CYS A 65 6.73 -1.37 2.82
C CYS A 65 7.09 0.04 2.37
N ILE A 66 6.34 0.56 1.40
CA ILE A 66 6.55 1.91 0.84
C ILE A 66 5.26 2.69 1.06
N ASP A 67 5.32 3.76 1.82
CA ASP A 67 4.24 4.73 2.00
C ASP A 67 4.58 6.02 1.24
N LYS A 68 3.62 6.52 0.48
CA LYS A 68 3.78 7.74 -0.31
C LYS A 68 2.64 8.73 -0.04
N GLY A 69 2.56 9.24 1.19
CA GLY A 69 1.58 10.26 1.61
C GLY A 69 0.31 9.70 2.25
N THR A 70 0.23 8.39 2.47
CA THR A 70 -0.93 7.77 3.15
C THR A 70 -0.89 8.08 4.64
N PHE A 71 0.30 8.04 5.25
CA PHE A 71 0.45 8.46 6.64
C PHE A 71 0.07 9.94 6.85
N ASP A 72 0.40 10.83 5.91
CA ASP A 72 0.01 12.24 5.97
C ASP A 72 -1.52 12.38 5.87
N ALA A 73 -2.14 11.72 4.89
CA ALA A 73 -3.59 11.73 4.73
C ALA A 73 -4.33 11.23 5.99
N ILE A 74 -3.79 10.21 6.65
CA ILE A 74 -4.30 9.73 7.95
C ILE A 74 -4.09 10.77 9.04
N SER A 75 -2.93 11.43 9.06
CA SER A 75 -2.56 12.41 10.08
C SER A 75 -3.38 13.69 10.01
N LEU A 76 -3.80 14.07 8.79
CA LEU A 76 -4.65 15.24 8.50
C LEU A 76 -6.14 14.91 8.58
N ASN A 77 -6.52 13.66 8.84
CA ASN A 77 -7.92 13.25 8.89
C ASN A 77 -8.64 13.95 10.06
N PRO A 78 -9.75 14.67 9.83
CA PRO A 78 -10.46 15.37 10.92
C PRO A 78 -11.05 14.39 11.94
N ASP A 79 -11.35 13.15 11.53
CA ASP A 79 -11.99 12.14 12.36
C ASP A 79 -10.94 11.20 12.96
N ASN A 80 -10.73 11.31 14.28
CA ASN A 80 -9.93 10.36 15.07
C ASN A 80 -8.51 10.08 14.51
N ALA A 81 -7.83 11.08 13.93
CA ALA A 81 -6.48 10.91 13.38
C ALA A 81 -5.49 10.27 14.35
N ALA A 82 -5.54 10.62 15.64
CA ALA A 82 -4.66 10.04 16.65
C ALA A 82 -4.81 8.52 16.75
N GLU A 83 -6.03 8.01 16.70
CA GLU A 83 -6.29 6.57 16.77
C GLU A 83 -5.98 5.88 15.44
N LYS A 84 -6.32 6.51 14.31
CA LYS A 84 -5.97 5.99 12.98
C LYS A 84 -4.46 5.89 12.77
N ARG A 85 -3.65 6.82 13.31
CA ARG A 85 -2.18 6.72 13.30
C ARG A 85 -1.68 5.52 14.10
N LYS A 86 -2.25 5.23 15.27
CA LYS A 86 -1.89 4.02 16.04
C LYS A 86 -2.26 2.76 15.27
N GLN A 87 -3.45 2.73 14.66
CA GLN A 87 -3.88 1.61 13.82
C GLN A 87 -2.95 1.42 12.62
N TYR A 88 -2.56 2.50 11.94
CA TYR A 88 -1.58 2.45 10.85
C TYR A 88 -0.27 1.80 11.29
N VAL A 89 0.30 2.23 12.43
CA VAL A 89 1.54 1.66 12.95
C VAL A 89 1.37 0.17 13.27
N LYS A 90 0.23 -0.23 13.85
CA LYS A 90 -0.09 -1.63 14.14
C LYS A 90 -0.20 -2.47 12.86
N SER A 91 -0.88 -1.95 11.84
CA SER A 91 -0.96 -2.58 10.52
C SER A 91 0.41 -2.74 9.90
N LEU A 92 1.22 -1.68 9.90
CA LEU A 92 2.60 -1.71 9.40
C LEU A 92 3.43 -2.80 10.09
N CYS A 93 3.37 -2.90 11.41
CA CYS A 93 4.08 -3.92 12.17
C CYS A 93 3.60 -5.35 11.86
N THR A 94 2.35 -5.51 11.44
CA THR A 94 1.77 -6.82 11.09
C THR A 94 2.19 -7.24 9.68
N VAL A 95 2.23 -6.30 8.74
CA VAL A 95 2.53 -6.61 7.33
C VAL A 95 4.03 -6.74 7.07
N LEU A 96 4.85 -5.93 7.77
CA LEU A 96 6.29 -5.86 7.58
C LEU A 96 6.98 -6.98 8.37
N LYS A 97 7.86 -7.73 7.72
CA LYS A 97 8.63 -8.76 8.42
C LYS A 97 9.69 -8.14 9.35
N MET A 98 10.19 -8.95 10.28
CA MET A 98 11.37 -8.59 11.07
C MET A 98 12.55 -8.25 10.14
N GLU A 99 13.29 -7.19 10.47
CA GLU A 99 14.36 -6.64 9.61
C GLU A 99 13.86 -6.16 8.23
N GLY A 100 12.55 -5.92 8.12
CA GLY A 100 11.92 -5.25 6.99
C GLY A 100 12.30 -3.78 6.90
N PHE A 101 12.28 -3.25 5.69
CA PHE A 101 12.47 -1.82 5.44
C PHE A 101 11.13 -1.13 5.26
N PHE A 102 10.96 -0.03 5.99
CA PHE A 102 9.85 0.89 5.78
C PHE A 102 10.39 2.17 5.14
N LEU A 103 9.93 2.48 3.93
CA LEU A 103 10.23 3.72 3.23
C LEU A 103 8.98 4.58 3.29
N ILE A 104 9.10 5.79 3.83
CA ILE A 104 8.03 6.77 3.88
C ILE A 104 8.49 8.03 3.16
N THR A 105 7.65 8.52 2.27
CA THR A 105 7.81 9.86 1.68
C THR A 105 6.61 10.68 2.07
N SER A 106 6.83 11.75 2.85
CA SER A 106 5.80 12.69 3.25
C SER A 106 5.61 13.76 2.17
N LEU A 107 4.36 14.17 1.93
CA LEU A 107 3.96 15.20 0.98
C LEU A 107 3.63 16.55 1.68
N LEU A 108 3.96 16.66 2.97
CA LEU A 108 3.88 17.90 3.76
C LEU A 108 5.21 18.67 3.74
#